data_AF-A0A941V5Q9-F1
#
_entry.id   AF-A0A941V5Q9-F1
#
_cell.length_a   1.000
_cell.length_b   1.000
_cell.length_c   1.000
_cell.angle_alpha   90.00
_cell.angle_beta   90.00
_cell.angle_gamma   90.00
#
_symmetry.space_group_name_H-M   'P 1'
#
loop_
_entity.id
_entity.type
_entity.pdbx_description
1 polymer ?
#
loop_
_entity_poly.entity_id
_entity_poly.type
_entity_poly.pdbx_seq_one_letter_code
_entity_poly.pdbx_strand_id
1 'polypeptide(L)'
;MPDGSKKDYTVEDHAYRVYRALGNDTDNLPPAFVSALEISAIDHMTMVAEVAPYIDAAISKTVNVAEDYPYEDFKNLYLEAWRKGLKGITTYRPNSVLGAVLSVPVAETAQETAPSLMLSEQDRRMILKEVVMSPPLASLRWPSRPTLPAGATGWVSEQIMTPQGEFAVVVSDHGGIPFEVWVLGGQPPRGLDAIAKTLSTDMRANDRGWLSKRFAMLEQAYGDPFVMPMPPNGEMVQVPSATAALAKLVKWRYNQLGALDYSDSDSTPVLDALFSPHEPKTGTDGTLAWVADVRNPSTDDDFVLMLKELEMPDGTRRPYSMGLTGGHPRTLDGLCKLLSVDMRIIDPAWIGMKLRKLLNYAEPRGDFLARVPGSEKMASYPSTVAYMAQLVIHRYAMLGILDEEGMPVIKMGVVTEDPKHHTARPAPVIHGKLCRECGNMALIRKDGCDFCTACGAIGSCG
;
A
#
# COMPACT_ATOMS: atom_id res chain seq x y z
N MET A 1 14.74 13.61 -18.81
CA MET A 1 15.19 13.67 -20.22
C MET A 1 13.96 13.86 -21.11
N PRO A 2 14.08 14.35 -22.36
CA PRO A 2 12.94 14.62 -23.24
C PRO A 2 12.03 13.42 -23.55
N ASP A 3 12.52 12.21 -23.29
CA ASP A 3 11.84 10.91 -23.41
C ASP A 3 11.10 10.47 -22.12
N GLY A 4 11.07 11.32 -21.08
CA GLY A 4 10.47 10.98 -19.79
C GLY A 4 11.36 10.14 -18.86
N SER A 5 12.57 9.76 -19.29
CA SER A 5 13.51 9.04 -18.44
C SER A 5 14.17 9.96 -17.39
N LYS A 6 14.54 9.39 -16.24
CA LYS A 6 15.30 10.09 -15.19
C LYS A 6 16.77 9.72 -15.29
N LYS A 7 17.64 10.68 -15.03
CA LYS A 7 19.08 10.47 -14.94
C LYS A 7 19.57 11.08 -13.64
N ASP A 8 20.23 10.25 -12.85
CA ASP A 8 20.78 10.66 -11.56
C ASP A 8 22.18 11.22 -11.78
N TYR A 9 22.48 12.31 -11.09
CA TYR A 9 23.78 12.94 -11.09
C TYR A 9 24.20 13.16 -9.64
N THR A 10 25.37 12.66 -9.28
CA THR A 10 25.97 12.98 -7.99
C THR A 10 26.42 14.43 -8.02
N VAL A 11 25.84 15.26 -7.16
CA VAL A 11 26.23 16.66 -6.99
C VAL A 11 27.07 16.73 -5.72
N GLU A 12 28.34 17.09 -5.87
CA GLU A 12 29.27 17.26 -4.76
C GLU A 12 29.80 18.70 -4.76
N ASP A 13 29.91 19.30 -3.57
CA ASP A 13 30.54 20.61 -3.41
C ASP A 13 32.01 20.56 -3.85
N HIS A 14 32.50 21.65 -4.44
CA HIS A 14 33.88 21.72 -4.93
C HIS A 14 34.90 21.59 -3.80
N ALA A 15 34.67 22.24 -2.66
CA ALA A 15 35.55 22.14 -1.50
C ALA A 15 35.58 20.72 -0.95
N TYR A 16 34.44 20.01 -0.95
CA TYR A 16 34.38 18.60 -0.53
C TYR A 16 35.20 17.71 -1.47
N ARG A 17 35.07 17.91 -2.78
CA ARG A 17 35.87 17.17 -3.78
C ARG A 17 37.37 17.39 -3.62
N VAL A 18 37.79 18.63 -3.41
CA VAL A 18 39.20 18.98 -3.17
C VAL A 18 39.68 18.38 -1.85
N TYR A 19 38.90 18.51 -0.78
CA TYR A 19 39.21 17.96 0.53
C TYR A 19 39.44 16.45 0.49
N ARG A 20 38.56 15.71 -0.21
CA ARG A 20 38.72 14.27 -0.48
C ARG A 20 39.95 13.98 -1.35
N ALA A 21 40.19 14.75 -2.41
CA ALA A 21 41.32 14.54 -3.31
C ALA A 21 42.69 14.77 -2.64
N LEU A 22 42.73 15.60 -1.60
CA LEU A 22 43.92 15.83 -0.76
C LEU A 22 44.18 14.69 0.23
N GLY A 23 43.33 13.65 0.27
CA GLY A 23 43.49 12.49 1.15
C GLY A 23 43.07 12.74 2.59
N ASN A 24 42.25 13.77 2.85
CA ASN A 24 41.74 14.02 4.19
C ASN A 24 40.59 13.07 4.54
N ASP A 25 40.35 12.91 5.85
CA ASP A 25 39.32 12.02 6.40
C ASP A 25 37.90 12.54 6.07
N THR A 26 37.20 11.81 5.21
CA THR A 26 35.81 12.11 4.82
C THR A 26 34.77 11.62 5.82
N ASP A 27 35.15 10.76 6.77
CA ASP A 27 34.28 10.28 7.84
C ASP A 27 34.23 11.29 9.00
N ASN A 28 35.21 12.19 9.08
CA ASN A 28 35.31 13.23 10.10
C ASN A 28 35.56 14.61 9.49
N LEU A 29 34.52 15.16 8.87
CA LEU A 29 34.59 16.46 8.18
C LEU A 29 34.77 17.63 9.18
N PRO A 30 35.55 18.66 8.83
CA PRO A 30 35.67 19.87 9.63
C PRO A 30 34.31 20.56 9.86
N PRO A 31 34.10 21.28 10.98
CA PRO A 31 32.80 21.91 11.30
C PRO A 31 32.25 22.87 10.25
N ALA A 32 33.10 23.38 9.35
CA ALA A 32 32.70 24.26 8.25
C ALA A 32 31.94 23.52 7.12
N PHE A 33 32.03 22.19 7.04
CA PHE A 33 31.33 21.38 6.05
C PHE A 33 29.90 21.08 6.51
N VAL A 34 29.04 22.09 6.43
CA VAL A 34 27.62 21.97 6.76
C VAL A 34 26.78 21.79 5.49
N SER A 35 25.82 20.87 5.54
CA SER A 35 24.85 20.69 4.47
C SER A 35 23.71 21.70 4.57
N ALA A 36 22.99 21.93 3.46
CA ALA A 36 21.83 22.81 3.44
C ALA A 36 20.63 22.33 4.29
N LEU A 37 20.70 21.12 4.86
CA LEU A 37 19.68 20.55 5.74
C LEU A 37 20.05 20.70 7.23
N GLU A 38 21.31 20.99 7.53
CA GLU A 38 21.80 21.23 8.89
C GLU A 38 21.72 22.71 9.29
N ILE A 39 21.38 23.59 8.34
CA ILE A 39 21.23 25.03 8.54
C ILE A 39 19.77 25.33 8.90
N SER A 40 19.56 26.16 9.93
CA SER A 40 18.21 26.54 10.34
C SER A 40 17.49 27.37 9.27
N ALA A 41 16.15 27.31 9.26
CA ALA A 41 15.35 28.09 8.31
C ALA A 41 15.56 29.61 8.50
N ILE A 42 15.78 30.06 9.74
CA ILE A 42 16.05 31.47 10.04
C ILE A 42 17.42 31.91 9.55
N ASP A 43 18.45 31.05 9.62
CA ASP A 43 19.79 31.37 9.11
C ASP A 43 19.80 31.42 7.59
N HIS A 44 19.08 30.51 6.94
CA HIS A 44 18.85 30.57 5.50
C HIS A 44 18.21 31.90 5.07
N MET A 45 17.17 32.36 5.78
CA MET A 45 16.51 33.63 5.51
C MET A 45 17.42 34.82 5.82
N THR A 46 18.14 34.78 6.95
CA THR A 46 19.04 35.85 7.37
C THR A 46 20.17 36.04 6.36
N MET A 47 20.73 34.96 5.84
CA MET A 47 21.72 35.03 4.74
C MET A 47 21.16 35.76 3.50
N VAL A 48 19.89 35.54 3.15
CA VAL A 48 19.24 36.27 2.04
C VAL A 48 19.11 37.75 2.38
N ALA A 49 18.76 38.07 3.63
CA ALA A 49 18.63 39.44 4.10
C ALA A 49 19.96 40.20 4.14
N GLU A 50 21.07 39.55 4.48
CA GLU A 50 22.40 40.18 4.48
C GLU A 50 22.87 40.56 3.08
N VAL A 51 22.53 39.76 2.06
CA VAL A 51 22.94 40.02 0.68
C VAL A 51 21.97 40.96 -0.05
N ALA A 52 20.70 41.02 0.38
CA ALA A 52 19.65 41.80 -0.27
C ALA A 52 19.98 43.30 -0.54
N PRO A 53 20.67 44.05 0.36
CA PRO A 53 21.02 45.45 0.11
C PRO A 53 21.93 45.66 -1.11
N TYR A 54 22.65 44.63 -1.54
CA TYR A 54 23.60 44.68 -2.65
C TYR A 54 22.99 44.18 -3.97
N ILE A 55 21.69 43.84 -3.99
CA ILE A 55 21.00 43.25 -5.14
C ILE A 55 19.82 44.15 -5.55
N ASP A 56 19.89 44.71 -6.76
CA ASP A 56 18.87 45.56 -7.36
C ASP A 56 17.60 44.78 -7.74
N ALA A 57 17.75 43.53 -8.19
CA ALA A 57 16.69 42.58 -8.50
C ALA A 57 16.23 41.74 -7.28
N ALA A 58 15.71 40.53 -7.51
CA ALA A 58 15.33 39.56 -6.48
C ALA A 58 16.36 38.43 -6.36
N ILE A 59 16.36 37.74 -5.21
CA ILE A 59 17.29 36.63 -4.92
C ILE A 59 16.56 35.30 -5.11
N SER A 60 17.07 34.43 -6.00
CA SER A 60 16.59 33.05 -6.13
C SER A 60 17.30 32.17 -5.10
N LYS A 61 16.74 32.07 -3.89
CA LYS A 61 17.28 31.21 -2.83
C LYS A 61 16.14 30.48 -2.12
N THR A 62 16.26 29.16 -2.06
CA THR A 62 15.37 28.29 -1.29
C THR A 62 15.76 28.28 0.18
N VAL A 63 14.81 28.54 1.06
CA VAL A 63 14.89 28.34 2.51
C VAL A 63 14.35 26.94 2.81
N ASN A 64 15.23 25.99 3.14
CA ASN A 64 14.81 24.64 3.49
C ASN A 64 14.20 24.65 4.89
N VAL A 65 13.06 23.97 5.05
CA VAL A 65 12.30 23.90 6.29
C VAL A 65 12.06 22.42 6.59
N ALA A 66 12.32 22.00 7.83
CA ALA A 66 12.11 20.61 8.25
C ALA A 66 10.62 20.20 8.13
N GLU A 67 10.35 18.91 7.97
CA GLU A 67 8.98 18.42 7.85
C GLU A 67 8.19 18.63 9.14
N ASP A 68 8.81 18.43 10.30
CA ASP A 68 8.24 18.61 11.64
C ASP A 68 8.42 20.04 12.20
N TYR A 69 8.76 21.01 11.35
CA TYR A 69 9.03 22.38 11.80
C TYR A 69 7.78 23.03 12.45
N PRO A 70 7.89 23.58 13.69
CA PRO A 70 6.76 24.15 14.41
C PRO A 70 6.03 25.24 13.62
N TYR A 71 4.70 25.22 13.66
CA TYR A 71 3.87 26.16 12.90
C TYR A 71 4.12 27.63 13.27
N GLU A 72 4.24 27.95 14.56
CA GLU A 72 4.51 29.34 14.99
C GLU A 72 5.86 29.84 14.51
N ASP A 73 6.90 28.98 14.50
CA ASP A 73 8.21 29.34 13.98
C ASP A 73 8.18 29.52 12.47
N PHE A 74 7.41 28.69 11.75
CA PHE A 74 7.21 28.83 10.31
C PHE A 74 6.49 30.13 9.94
N LYS A 75 5.47 30.51 10.70
CA LYS A 75 4.77 31.80 10.55
C LYS A 75 5.69 32.98 10.83
N ASN A 76 6.48 32.89 11.90
CA ASN A 76 7.43 33.93 12.28
C ASN A 76 8.53 34.14 11.22
N LEU A 77 8.94 33.09 10.51
CA LEU A 77 9.90 33.18 9.41
C LEU A 77 9.50 34.20 8.33
N TYR A 78 8.22 34.20 7.92
CA TYR A 78 7.72 35.18 6.94
C TYR A 78 7.62 36.60 7.51
N LEU A 79 7.24 36.73 8.78
CA LEU A 79 7.17 38.03 9.45
C LEU A 79 8.57 38.65 9.58
N GLU A 80 9.58 37.86 9.93
CA GLU A 80 10.97 38.29 9.99
C GLU A 80 11.53 38.67 8.62
N ALA A 81 11.23 37.89 7.58
CA ALA A 81 11.61 38.23 6.20
C ALA A 81 11.04 39.59 5.77
N TRP A 82 9.76 39.86 6.09
CA TRP A 82 9.12 41.14 5.81
C TRP A 82 9.74 42.28 6.62
N ARG A 83 10.00 42.08 7.92
CA ARG A 83 10.67 43.08 8.79
C ARG A 83 12.06 43.44 8.29
N LYS A 84 12.79 42.48 7.70
CA LYS A 84 14.12 42.68 7.10
C LYS A 84 14.07 43.27 5.68
N GLY A 85 12.89 43.61 5.15
CA GLY A 85 12.74 44.28 3.87
C GLY A 85 12.99 43.38 2.65
N LEU A 86 12.87 42.05 2.81
CA LEU A 86 13.06 41.13 1.69
C LEU A 86 11.96 41.30 0.64
N LYS A 87 12.37 41.40 -0.64
CA LYS A 87 11.46 41.49 -1.80
C LYS A 87 10.68 40.18 -2.04
N GLY A 88 11.14 39.07 -1.49
CA GLY A 88 10.50 37.76 -1.57
C GLY A 88 11.27 36.70 -0.79
N ILE A 89 10.59 35.61 -0.44
CA ILE A 89 11.18 34.42 0.20
C ILE A 89 10.57 33.17 -0.42
N THR A 90 11.39 32.17 -0.69
CA THR A 90 10.94 30.87 -1.21
C THR A 90 11.26 29.80 -0.19
N THR A 91 10.24 29.30 0.49
CA THR A 91 10.39 28.20 1.46
C THR A 91 10.15 26.86 0.77
N TYR A 92 10.98 25.88 1.09
CA TYR A 92 10.79 24.50 0.70
C TYR A 92 10.67 23.63 1.94
N ARG A 93 9.43 23.25 2.25
CA ARG A 93 9.12 22.24 3.25
C ARG A 93 8.87 20.93 2.50
N PRO A 94 9.70 19.90 2.68
CA PRO A 94 9.40 18.57 2.16
C PRO A 94 8.01 18.19 2.65
N ASN A 95 7.15 17.79 1.70
CA ASN A 95 5.87 17.18 2.00
C ASN A 95 5.58 16.13 0.93
N SER A 96 4.59 15.29 1.20
CA SER A 96 4.18 14.17 0.34
C SER A 96 3.78 14.56 -1.09
N VAL A 97 3.60 15.85 -1.38
CA VAL A 97 3.16 16.37 -2.68
C VAL A 97 4.31 17.04 -3.47
N LEU A 98 5.19 17.80 -2.80
CA LEU A 98 6.26 18.61 -3.42
C LEU A 98 7.56 17.82 -3.70
N GLY A 99 7.79 16.69 -3.01
CA GLY A 99 8.97 15.83 -3.20
C GLY A 99 10.24 16.33 -2.50
N ALA A 100 11.43 15.89 -2.93
CA ALA A 100 12.73 16.53 -2.65
C ALA A 100 13.56 16.61 -3.93
N VAL A 101 14.18 17.77 -4.17
CA VAL A 101 15.12 17.96 -5.29
C VAL A 101 16.51 17.37 -4.97
N LEU A 102 16.82 17.17 -3.68
CA LEU A 102 18.07 16.59 -3.18
C LEU A 102 17.76 15.39 -2.27
N SER A 103 18.43 14.25 -2.48
CA SER A 103 18.28 13.03 -1.67
C SER A 103 19.65 12.45 -1.33
N VAL A 104 19.83 11.96 -0.10
CA VAL A 104 21.08 11.34 0.37
C VAL A 104 20.92 9.81 0.35
N PRO A 105 21.89 9.03 -0.16
CA PRO A 105 21.88 7.58 -0.02
C PRO A 105 22.01 7.17 1.46
N VAL A 106 21.14 6.27 1.93
CA VAL A 106 21.15 5.76 3.30
C VAL A 106 22.18 4.63 3.39
N ALA A 107 23.13 4.74 4.32
CA ALA A 107 23.94 3.61 4.75
C ALA A 107 23.12 2.73 5.70
N GLU A 108 23.10 1.42 5.46
CA GLU A 108 22.43 0.42 6.28
C GLU A 108 22.98 0.45 7.72
N THR A 109 22.21 1.02 8.66
CA THR A 109 22.47 0.87 10.09
C THR A 109 21.60 -0.24 10.65
N ALA A 110 22.26 -1.30 11.12
CA ALA A 110 21.68 -2.33 11.95
C ALA A 110 21.03 -1.70 13.20
N GLN A 111 19.75 -1.98 13.42
CA GLN A 111 19.03 -1.53 14.62
C GLN A 111 19.49 -2.33 15.83
N GLU A 112 20.08 -1.64 16.80
CA GLU A 112 20.24 -2.11 18.18
C GLU A 112 18.90 -2.11 18.92
N THR A 113 18.61 -3.26 19.52
CA THR A 113 17.49 -3.55 20.43
C THR A 113 17.44 -2.61 21.65
N ALA A 114 16.25 -2.05 21.92
CA ALA A 114 15.84 -1.45 23.20
C ALA A 114 14.53 -2.12 23.67
N PRO A 115 14.21 -2.08 24.98
CA PRO A 115 14.04 -3.28 25.79
C PRO A 115 12.65 -3.93 25.72
N SER A 116 12.64 -5.23 26.01
CA SER A 116 11.49 -6.12 26.07
C SER A 116 10.38 -5.62 26.99
N LEU A 117 9.26 -5.19 26.41
CA LEU A 117 7.97 -5.13 27.08
C LEU A 117 7.45 -6.56 27.27
N MET A 118 7.26 -6.96 28.53
CA MET A 118 6.61 -8.22 28.89
C MET A 118 5.13 -8.14 28.53
N LEU A 119 4.70 -8.90 27.51
CA LEU A 119 3.31 -9.20 27.20
C LEU A 119 2.97 -10.65 27.58
N SER A 120 1.69 -10.90 27.89
CA SER A 120 1.18 -12.13 28.52
C SER A 120 1.38 -13.38 27.66
N GLU A 121 1.41 -14.56 28.30
CA GLU A 121 1.67 -15.86 27.63
C GLU A 121 0.68 -16.23 26.50
N GLN A 122 -0.42 -15.48 26.33
CA GLN A 122 -1.53 -15.80 25.43
C GLN A 122 -1.21 -15.56 23.94
N ASP A 123 -0.40 -14.54 23.60
CA ASP A 123 -0.13 -14.15 22.20
C ASP A 123 1.17 -14.76 21.61
N ARG A 124 2.00 -15.42 22.43
CA ARG A 124 3.29 -16.02 22.00
C ARG A 124 3.18 -17.12 20.93
N ARG A 125 1.98 -17.67 20.70
CA ARG A 125 1.78 -18.81 19.77
C ARG A 125 1.52 -18.39 18.33
N MET A 126 1.26 -17.11 18.04
CA MET A 126 1.05 -16.61 16.68
C MET A 126 2.14 -15.65 16.18
N ILE A 127 3.18 -15.43 16.98
CA ILE A 127 4.35 -14.65 16.57
C ILE A 127 5.08 -15.41 15.46
N LEU A 128 5.13 -14.82 14.28
CA LEU A 128 5.94 -15.32 13.17
C LEU A 128 7.41 -15.13 13.56
N LYS A 129 8.10 -16.22 13.91
CA LYS A 129 9.46 -16.17 14.48
C LYS A 129 10.51 -15.63 13.50
N GLU A 130 10.27 -15.76 12.20
CA GLU A 130 11.12 -15.19 11.14
C GLU A 130 10.23 -14.82 9.95
N VAL A 131 10.06 -13.52 9.69
CA VAL A 131 9.45 -13.02 8.46
C VAL A 131 10.58 -12.47 7.61
N VAL A 132 10.84 -13.07 6.44
CA VAL A 132 11.73 -12.45 5.46
C VAL A 132 11.03 -11.19 4.94
N MET A 133 11.38 -10.04 5.50
CA MET A 133 10.78 -8.74 5.20
C MET A 133 11.34 -8.15 3.90
N SER A 134 11.36 -8.94 2.82
CA SER A 134 11.68 -8.41 1.50
C SER A 134 10.37 -8.05 0.81
N PRO A 135 9.97 -6.76 0.79
CA PRO A 135 8.81 -6.37 0.01
C PRO A 135 9.15 -6.63 -1.46
N PRO A 136 8.25 -7.26 -2.21
CA PRO A 136 8.57 -7.63 -3.57
C PRO A 136 8.61 -6.37 -4.43
N LEU A 137 9.83 -6.01 -4.84
CA LEU A 137 10.08 -4.86 -5.69
C LEU A 137 9.23 -4.96 -6.97
N ALA A 138 8.26 -4.04 -7.10
CA ALA A 138 7.38 -3.89 -8.26
C ALA A 138 6.82 -5.22 -8.83
N SER A 139 5.96 -5.88 -8.07
CA SER A 139 5.33 -7.15 -8.51
C SER A 139 4.28 -7.00 -9.60
N LEU A 140 3.81 -5.78 -9.87
CA LEU A 140 2.76 -5.53 -10.85
C LEU A 140 3.36 -5.23 -12.22
N ARG A 141 3.23 -6.18 -13.16
CA ARG A 141 3.47 -5.92 -14.58
C ARG A 141 2.57 -4.79 -15.10
N TRP A 142 1.31 -4.78 -14.66
CA TRP A 142 0.35 -3.72 -14.96
C TRP A 142 -0.29 -3.18 -13.68
N PRO A 143 0.13 -2.01 -13.18
CA PRO A 143 -0.48 -1.39 -11.99
C PRO A 143 -1.99 -1.16 -12.14
N SER A 144 -2.40 -0.84 -13.37
CA SER A 144 -3.78 -0.58 -13.77
C SER A 144 -4.12 -1.34 -15.03
N ARG A 145 -5.38 -1.22 -15.47
CA ARG A 145 -5.82 -1.81 -16.73
C ARG A 145 -5.01 -1.17 -17.87
N PRO A 146 -4.29 -1.96 -18.70
CA PRO A 146 -3.50 -1.39 -19.79
C PRO A 146 -4.39 -0.65 -20.79
N THR A 147 -3.93 0.52 -21.25
CA THR A 147 -4.64 1.27 -22.29
C THR A 147 -4.30 0.65 -23.64
N LEU A 148 -5.26 -0.02 -24.26
CA LEU A 148 -5.10 -0.71 -25.53
C LEU A 148 -6.04 -0.09 -26.57
N PRO A 149 -5.57 0.88 -27.40
CA PRO A 149 -6.43 1.56 -28.38
C PRO A 149 -7.10 0.62 -29.39
N ALA A 150 -6.43 -0.48 -29.73
CA ALA A 150 -6.96 -1.52 -30.61
C ALA A 150 -7.80 -2.59 -29.88
N GLY A 151 -8.01 -2.44 -28.56
CA GLY A 151 -8.63 -3.45 -27.73
C GLY A 151 -7.69 -4.61 -27.34
N ALA A 152 -8.23 -5.55 -26.58
CA ALA A 152 -7.57 -6.80 -26.20
C ALA A 152 -8.25 -7.99 -26.87
N THR A 153 -7.53 -9.11 -26.98
CA THR A 153 -8.14 -10.39 -27.35
C THR A 153 -8.88 -10.94 -26.13
N GLY A 154 -10.07 -11.49 -26.34
CA GLY A 154 -10.91 -12.03 -25.27
C GLY A 154 -11.47 -13.39 -25.65
N TRP A 155 -11.26 -14.38 -24.79
CA TRP A 155 -12.01 -15.64 -24.85
C TRP A 155 -13.25 -15.53 -23.98
N VAL A 156 -14.39 -15.98 -24.50
CA VAL A 156 -15.67 -16.01 -23.80
C VAL A 156 -16.09 -17.46 -23.64
N SER A 157 -16.42 -17.88 -22.41
CA SER A 157 -16.97 -19.21 -22.15
C SER A 157 -18.39 -19.34 -22.69
N GLU A 158 -18.87 -20.58 -22.79
CA GLU A 158 -20.31 -20.82 -22.85
C GLU A 158 -21.00 -20.26 -21.58
N GLN A 159 -22.29 -20.00 -21.68
CA GLN A 159 -23.12 -19.63 -20.55
C GLN A 159 -23.27 -20.80 -19.58
N ILE A 160 -22.89 -20.55 -18.33
CA ILE A 160 -22.94 -21.50 -17.23
C ILE A 160 -24.22 -21.24 -16.44
N MET A 161 -25.06 -22.27 -16.38
CA MET A 161 -26.27 -22.27 -15.56
C MET A 161 -25.94 -22.78 -14.17
N THR A 162 -26.28 -22.00 -13.15
CA THR A 162 -26.11 -22.34 -11.74
C THR A 162 -27.46 -22.32 -11.02
N PRO A 163 -27.59 -22.92 -9.83
CA PRO A 163 -28.84 -22.82 -9.08
C PRO A 163 -29.17 -21.38 -8.63
N GLN A 164 -28.19 -20.47 -8.57
CA GLN A 164 -28.35 -19.08 -8.11
C GLN A 164 -28.50 -18.07 -9.25
N GLY A 165 -28.37 -18.51 -10.50
CA GLY A 165 -28.33 -17.61 -11.65
C GLY A 165 -27.48 -18.15 -12.79
N GLU A 166 -27.08 -17.27 -13.69
CA GLU A 166 -26.34 -17.63 -14.90
C GLU A 166 -25.18 -16.68 -15.13
N PHE A 167 -24.08 -17.21 -15.65
CA PHE A 167 -22.93 -16.38 -15.98
C PHE A 167 -22.09 -16.94 -17.12
N ALA A 168 -21.37 -16.08 -17.82
CA ALA A 168 -20.28 -16.44 -18.71
C ALA A 168 -18.99 -15.77 -18.23
N VAL A 169 -17.85 -16.37 -18.53
CA VAL A 169 -16.54 -15.86 -18.15
C VAL A 169 -15.86 -15.30 -19.38
N VAL A 170 -15.34 -14.08 -19.27
CA VAL A 170 -14.46 -13.51 -20.28
C VAL A 170 -13.05 -13.41 -19.72
N VAL A 171 -12.08 -14.00 -20.39
CA VAL A 171 -10.65 -13.82 -20.05
C VAL A 171 -10.01 -13.03 -21.17
N SER A 172 -9.54 -11.83 -20.84
CA SER A 172 -8.82 -10.96 -21.78
C SER A 172 -7.32 -11.15 -21.64
N ASP A 173 -6.65 -11.23 -22.79
CA ASP A 173 -5.20 -11.37 -22.90
C ASP A 173 -4.62 -10.35 -23.88
N HIS A 174 -3.32 -10.08 -23.74
CA HIS A 174 -2.57 -9.27 -24.69
C HIS A 174 -1.25 -9.98 -24.99
N GLY A 175 -1.07 -10.39 -26.25
CA GLY A 175 0.09 -11.20 -26.66
C GLY A 175 0.14 -12.56 -25.96
N GLY A 176 -1.02 -13.18 -25.72
CA GLY A 176 -1.11 -14.47 -25.05
C GLY A 176 -0.96 -14.42 -23.52
N ILE A 177 -0.83 -13.23 -22.93
CA ILE A 177 -0.69 -13.07 -21.48
C ILE A 177 -1.99 -12.51 -20.91
N PRO A 178 -2.76 -13.31 -20.14
CA PRO A 178 -4.00 -12.86 -19.55
C PRO A 178 -3.77 -11.75 -18.53
N PHE A 179 -4.66 -10.75 -18.51
CA PHE A 179 -4.56 -9.63 -17.57
C PHE A 179 -5.88 -9.23 -16.92
N GLU A 180 -7.01 -9.75 -17.40
CA GLU A 180 -8.32 -9.37 -16.90
C GLU A 180 -9.33 -10.51 -17.09
N VAL A 181 -10.20 -10.67 -16.10
CA VAL A 181 -11.34 -11.58 -16.15
C VAL A 181 -12.62 -10.83 -15.77
N TRP A 182 -13.67 -11.07 -16.53
CA TRP A 182 -15.01 -10.54 -16.29
C TRP A 182 -16.02 -11.65 -16.13
N VAL A 183 -17.03 -11.40 -15.31
CA VAL A 183 -18.23 -12.22 -15.24
C VAL A 183 -19.33 -11.47 -15.97
N LEU A 184 -19.88 -12.09 -17.00
CA LEU A 184 -21.04 -11.59 -17.75
C LEU A 184 -22.26 -12.43 -17.40
N GLY A 185 -23.45 -11.90 -17.63
CA GLY A 185 -24.71 -12.64 -17.43
C GLY A 185 -25.84 -11.69 -17.04
N GLY A 186 -27.09 -12.08 -17.32
CA GLY A 186 -28.25 -11.29 -16.91
C GLY A 186 -28.43 -11.28 -15.39
N GLN A 187 -28.12 -12.40 -14.73
CA GLN A 187 -28.24 -12.60 -13.29
C GLN A 187 -27.06 -13.45 -12.77
N PRO A 188 -25.82 -12.92 -12.74
CA PRO A 188 -24.70 -13.65 -12.18
C PRO A 188 -24.90 -13.86 -10.67
N PRO A 189 -24.43 -14.99 -10.12
CA PRO A 189 -24.40 -15.18 -8.67
C PRO A 189 -23.74 -13.98 -7.97
N ARG A 190 -24.40 -13.43 -6.95
CA ARG A 190 -23.96 -12.22 -6.24
C ARG A 190 -22.52 -12.33 -5.76
N GLY A 191 -21.74 -11.25 -5.80
CA GLY A 191 -20.32 -11.27 -5.45
C GLY A 191 -19.37 -12.05 -6.37
N LEU A 192 -19.84 -12.83 -7.36
CA LEU A 192 -18.96 -13.55 -8.29
C LEU A 192 -18.11 -12.60 -9.14
N ASP A 193 -18.68 -11.46 -9.53
CA ASP A 193 -17.93 -10.41 -10.25
C ASP A 193 -16.90 -9.72 -9.35
N ALA A 194 -17.14 -9.60 -8.03
CA ALA A 194 -16.13 -9.09 -7.09
C ALA A 194 -14.91 -10.03 -7.00
N ILE A 195 -15.11 -11.35 -7.09
CA ILE A 195 -14.03 -12.33 -7.21
C ILE A 195 -13.27 -12.12 -8.51
N ALA A 196 -13.96 -11.98 -9.64
CA ALA A 196 -13.35 -11.73 -10.94
C ALA A 196 -12.55 -10.40 -10.99
N LYS A 197 -13.06 -9.34 -10.37
CA LYS A 197 -12.36 -8.05 -10.24
C LYS A 197 -11.10 -8.15 -9.38
N THR A 198 -11.16 -8.94 -8.31
CA THR A 198 -10.03 -9.23 -7.43
C THR A 198 -8.97 -10.03 -8.18
N LEU A 199 -9.37 -11.13 -8.85
CA LEU A 199 -8.52 -11.96 -9.70
C LEU A 199 -7.89 -11.15 -10.82
N SER A 200 -8.62 -10.26 -11.49
CA SER A 200 -8.05 -9.38 -12.53
C SER A 200 -6.86 -8.57 -12.02
N THR A 201 -6.84 -8.20 -10.74
CA THR A 201 -5.67 -7.52 -10.16
C THR A 201 -4.51 -8.50 -9.90
N ASP A 202 -4.79 -9.76 -9.57
CA ASP A 202 -3.76 -10.81 -9.51
C ASP A 202 -3.18 -11.13 -10.90
N MET A 203 -4.03 -11.19 -11.93
CA MET A 203 -3.62 -11.46 -13.31
C MET A 203 -2.65 -10.39 -13.83
N ARG A 204 -2.87 -9.14 -13.43
CA ARG A 204 -1.98 -8.02 -13.78
C ARG A 204 -0.61 -8.06 -13.09
N ALA A 205 -0.49 -8.80 -11.99
CA ALA A 205 0.82 -9.08 -11.39
C ALA A 205 1.64 -10.03 -12.25
N ASN A 206 0.97 -10.90 -13.00
CA ASN A 206 1.61 -11.90 -13.86
C ASN A 206 2.59 -12.81 -13.08
N ASP A 207 2.32 -13.01 -11.79
CA ASP A 207 3.01 -13.97 -10.95
C ASP A 207 2.30 -15.33 -11.06
N ARG A 208 2.95 -16.27 -11.74
CA ARG A 208 2.36 -17.57 -12.09
C ARG A 208 2.17 -18.47 -10.86
N GLY A 209 3.13 -18.47 -9.93
CA GLY A 209 3.02 -19.21 -8.68
C GLY A 209 1.88 -18.69 -7.82
N TRP A 210 1.74 -17.37 -7.74
CA TRP A 210 0.64 -16.70 -7.08
C TRP A 210 -0.72 -17.07 -7.69
N LEU A 211 -0.86 -16.94 -9.01
CA LEU A 211 -2.10 -17.27 -9.73
C LEU A 211 -2.47 -18.76 -9.58
N SER A 212 -1.48 -19.65 -9.66
CA SER A 212 -1.68 -21.08 -9.41
C SER A 212 -2.25 -21.34 -8.01
N LYS A 213 -1.68 -20.69 -6.98
CA LYS A 213 -2.21 -20.74 -5.61
C LYS A 213 -3.64 -20.20 -5.52
N ARG A 214 -3.95 -19.08 -6.20
CA ARG A 214 -5.31 -18.50 -6.23
C ARG A 214 -6.32 -19.46 -6.84
N PHE A 215 -6.01 -20.06 -7.99
CA PHE A 215 -6.92 -21.00 -8.63
C PHE A 215 -7.12 -22.26 -7.80
N ALA A 216 -6.05 -22.89 -7.30
CA ALA A 216 -6.15 -24.10 -6.48
C ALA A 216 -7.06 -23.89 -5.25
N MET A 217 -6.97 -22.72 -4.62
CA MET A 217 -7.82 -22.37 -3.47
C MET A 217 -9.30 -22.17 -3.87
N LEU A 218 -9.57 -21.50 -5.00
CA LEU A 218 -10.93 -21.21 -5.45
C LEU A 218 -11.64 -22.43 -6.05
N GLU A 219 -10.91 -23.34 -6.71
CA GLU A 219 -11.46 -24.61 -7.20
C GLU A 219 -12.05 -25.48 -6.08
N GLN A 220 -11.60 -25.26 -4.83
CA GLN A 220 -12.08 -25.93 -3.62
C GLN A 220 -13.06 -25.05 -2.81
N ALA A 221 -13.55 -23.94 -3.37
CA ALA A 221 -14.56 -23.12 -2.72
C ALA A 221 -15.89 -23.90 -2.60
N TYR A 222 -16.36 -24.05 -1.37
CA TYR A 222 -17.64 -24.68 -1.08
C TYR A 222 -18.79 -23.70 -1.34
N GLY A 223 -19.94 -24.23 -1.73
CA GLY A 223 -21.16 -23.47 -1.98
C GLY A 223 -22.24 -24.42 -2.45
N ASP A 224 -23.02 -23.97 -3.42
CA ASP A 224 -24.07 -24.80 -4.01
C ASP A 224 -23.51 -25.58 -5.21
N PRO A 225 -23.38 -26.91 -5.12
CA PRO A 225 -22.77 -27.72 -6.16
C PRO A 225 -23.69 -27.86 -7.38
N PHE A 226 -23.10 -27.95 -8.56
CA PHE A 226 -23.82 -28.16 -9.82
C PHE A 226 -22.91 -28.82 -10.85
N VAL A 227 -23.46 -29.08 -12.04
CA VAL A 227 -22.72 -29.64 -13.18
C VAL A 227 -22.63 -28.59 -14.27
N MET A 228 -21.46 -28.47 -14.89
CA MET A 228 -21.22 -27.51 -15.97
C MET A 228 -20.43 -28.13 -17.12
N PRO A 229 -20.60 -27.64 -18.36
CA PRO A 229 -19.75 -28.04 -19.48
C PRO A 229 -18.36 -27.42 -19.35
N MET A 230 -17.32 -28.23 -19.58
CA MET A 230 -15.94 -27.76 -19.70
C MET A 230 -15.50 -27.69 -21.18
N PRO A 231 -14.88 -26.58 -21.59
CA PRO A 231 -14.19 -26.52 -22.89
C PRO A 231 -13.04 -27.54 -22.99
N PRO A 232 -12.60 -27.93 -24.20
CA PRO A 232 -13.13 -27.51 -25.49
C PRO A 232 -14.36 -28.31 -25.97
N ASN A 233 -14.63 -29.48 -25.37
CA ASN A 233 -15.58 -30.45 -25.91
C ASN A 233 -16.97 -30.39 -25.26
N GLY A 234 -17.15 -29.59 -24.20
CA GLY A 234 -18.39 -29.53 -23.43
C GLY A 234 -18.57 -30.72 -22.49
N GLU A 235 -17.48 -31.37 -22.04
CA GLU A 235 -17.57 -32.48 -21.09
C GLU A 235 -18.17 -31.99 -19.77
N MET A 236 -19.19 -32.68 -19.29
CA MET A 236 -19.90 -32.29 -18.08
C MET A 236 -19.08 -32.65 -16.84
N VAL A 237 -18.74 -31.66 -16.03
CA VAL A 237 -17.98 -31.84 -14.78
C VAL A 237 -18.79 -31.34 -13.59
N GLN A 238 -18.67 -32.04 -12.47
CA GLN A 238 -19.23 -31.60 -11.20
C GLN A 238 -18.32 -30.56 -10.54
N VAL A 239 -18.92 -29.46 -10.08
CA VAL A 239 -18.22 -28.38 -9.38
C VAL A 239 -18.89 -28.09 -8.03
N PRO A 240 -18.12 -27.72 -6.99
CA PRO A 240 -18.67 -27.50 -5.66
C PRO A 240 -19.37 -26.15 -5.47
N SER A 241 -19.14 -25.17 -6.37
CA SER A 241 -19.73 -23.84 -6.29
C SER A 241 -19.51 -23.04 -7.58
N ALA A 242 -20.23 -21.91 -7.73
CA ALA A 242 -20.03 -20.96 -8.82
C ALA A 242 -18.62 -20.33 -8.80
N THR A 243 -18.06 -20.13 -7.60
CA THR A 243 -16.67 -19.70 -7.42
C THR A 243 -15.68 -20.71 -8.00
N ALA A 244 -15.89 -22.00 -7.73
CA ALA A 244 -15.04 -23.06 -8.28
C ALA A 244 -15.19 -23.19 -9.79
N ALA A 245 -16.41 -23.01 -10.32
CA ALA A 245 -16.67 -22.94 -11.76
C ALA A 245 -15.88 -21.82 -12.44
N LEU A 246 -15.95 -20.59 -11.91
CA LEU A 246 -15.15 -19.45 -12.39
C LEU A 246 -13.66 -19.79 -12.40
N ALA A 247 -13.13 -20.33 -11.30
CA ALA A 247 -11.72 -20.68 -11.20
C ALA A 247 -11.30 -21.75 -12.23
N LYS A 248 -12.13 -22.78 -12.45
CA LYS A 248 -11.86 -23.84 -13.44
C LYS A 248 -11.82 -23.29 -14.87
N LEU A 249 -12.77 -22.44 -15.24
CA LEU A 249 -12.82 -21.84 -16.58
C LEU A 249 -11.63 -20.92 -16.83
N VAL A 250 -11.29 -20.08 -15.86
CA VAL A 250 -10.14 -19.17 -15.96
C VAL A 250 -8.84 -19.98 -16.05
N LYS A 251 -8.65 -20.97 -15.17
CA LYS A 251 -7.48 -21.85 -15.19
C LYS A 251 -7.34 -22.61 -16.50
N TRP A 252 -8.45 -23.11 -17.06
CA TRP A 252 -8.45 -23.76 -18.37
C TRP A 252 -7.93 -22.82 -19.47
N ARG A 253 -8.42 -21.59 -19.52
CA ARG A 253 -7.97 -20.61 -20.53
C ARG A 253 -6.50 -20.23 -20.33
N TYR A 254 -6.04 -20.11 -19.08
CA TYR A 254 -4.63 -19.91 -18.79
C TYR A 254 -3.75 -21.05 -19.33
N ASN A 255 -4.14 -22.31 -19.09
CA ASN A 255 -3.43 -23.48 -19.61
C ASN A 255 -3.41 -23.51 -21.14
N GLN A 256 -4.54 -23.17 -21.77
CA GLN A 256 -4.63 -23.09 -23.24
C GLN A 256 -3.62 -22.07 -23.82
N LEU A 257 -3.37 -20.97 -23.10
CA LEU A 257 -2.41 -19.94 -23.50
C LEU A 257 -0.96 -20.25 -23.11
N GLY A 258 -0.69 -21.37 -22.41
CA GLY A 258 0.63 -21.63 -21.81
C GLY A 258 1.01 -20.61 -20.73
N ALA A 259 0.04 -19.87 -20.20
CA ALA A 259 0.27 -18.75 -19.29
C ALA A 259 0.53 -19.20 -17.84
N LEU A 260 0.18 -20.44 -17.51
CA LEU A 260 0.47 -21.10 -16.22
C LEU A 260 1.67 -22.05 -16.27
N ASP A 261 2.33 -22.22 -17.42
CA ASP A 261 3.54 -23.04 -17.49
C ASP A 261 4.69 -22.25 -16.85
N TYR A 262 5.18 -22.69 -15.70
CA TYR A 262 6.32 -22.09 -15.01
C TYR A 262 7.28 -23.14 -14.48
N SER A 263 8.55 -22.77 -14.39
CA SER A 263 9.58 -23.60 -13.75
C SER A 263 9.74 -23.22 -12.28
N ASP A 264 10.23 -24.12 -11.42
CA ASP A 264 10.55 -23.80 -10.02
C ASP A 264 11.62 -22.70 -9.87
N SER A 265 12.32 -22.37 -10.96
CA SER A 265 13.27 -21.25 -11.03
C SER A 265 12.66 -19.92 -11.45
N ASP A 266 11.39 -19.88 -11.83
CA ASP A 266 10.71 -18.64 -12.22
C ASP A 266 10.44 -17.78 -10.98
N SER A 267 10.64 -16.46 -11.08
CA SER A 267 10.41 -15.53 -9.97
C SER A 267 8.93 -15.42 -9.62
N THR A 268 8.59 -15.54 -8.33
CA THR A 268 7.23 -15.42 -7.80
C THR A 268 7.13 -14.32 -6.72
N PRO A 269 7.39 -13.06 -7.08
CA PRO A 269 7.57 -11.97 -6.11
C PRO A 269 6.34 -11.77 -5.20
N VAL A 270 5.12 -11.92 -5.70
CA VAL A 270 3.90 -11.78 -4.87
C VAL A 270 3.76 -12.96 -3.91
N LEU A 271 4.09 -14.16 -4.38
CA LEU A 271 4.03 -15.37 -3.55
C LEU A 271 5.11 -15.36 -2.46
N ASP A 272 6.32 -14.92 -2.80
CA ASP A 272 7.49 -14.83 -1.92
C ASP A 272 7.28 -13.78 -0.81
N ALA A 273 6.40 -12.82 -1.06
CA ALA A 273 6.03 -11.77 -0.11
C ALA A 273 5.03 -12.21 0.97
N LEU A 274 4.56 -13.46 0.93
CA LEU A 274 3.71 -14.00 1.98
C LEU A 274 4.54 -14.16 3.25
N PHE A 275 4.16 -13.42 4.30
CA PHE A 275 4.74 -13.66 5.62
C PHE A 275 4.25 -14.98 6.24
N SER A 276 3.17 -15.57 5.71
CA SER A 276 2.68 -16.90 6.07
C SER A 276 2.03 -17.62 4.89
N PRO A 277 2.64 -18.69 4.35
CA PRO A 277 2.10 -19.45 3.20
C PRO A 277 0.72 -20.06 3.45
N HIS A 278 0.46 -20.48 4.68
CA HIS A 278 -0.81 -21.05 5.15
C HIS A 278 -1.49 -20.11 6.14
N GLU A 279 -2.81 -20.22 6.31
CA GLU A 279 -3.49 -19.46 7.36
C GLU A 279 -2.98 -19.95 8.73
N PRO A 280 -2.40 -19.08 9.57
CA PRO A 280 -2.06 -19.42 10.94
C PRO A 280 -3.27 -20.01 11.68
N LYS A 281 -3.06 -21.12 12.39
CA LYS A 281 -4.13 -21.79 13.15
C LYS A 281 -3.93 -21.53 14.63
N THR A 282 -5.03 -21.17 15.29
CA THR A 282 -5.06 -20.90 16.72
C THR A 282 -5.17 -22.20 17.51
N GLY A 283 -4.57 -22.22 18.70
CA GLY A 283 -4.79 -23.30 19.67
C GLY A 283 -6.17 -23.20 20.33
N THR A 284 -6.39 -23.99 21.38
CA THR A 284 -7.63 -24.00 22.17
C THR A 284 -7.94 -22.66 22.83
N ASP A 285 -6.92 -21.84 23.06
CA ASP A 285 -7.04 -20.54 23.72
C ASP A 285 -7.54 -19.44 22.74
N GLY A 286 -7.62 -19.75 21.44
CA GLY A 286 -8.15 -18.84 20.42
C GLY A 286 -7.19 -17.73 19.97
N THR A 287 -7.76 -16.69 19.36
CA THR A 287 -7.08 -15.44 18.99
C THR A 287 -8.06 -14.27 19.10
N LEU A 288 -7.54 -13.05 19.09
CA LEU A 288 -8.36 -11.84 18.99
C LEU A 288 -8.83 -11.67 17.55
N ALA A 289 -10.13 -11.42 17.43
CA ALA A 289 -10.75 -11.09 16.16
C ALA A 289 -11.56 -9.81 16.32
N TRP A 290 -11.38 -8.89 15.38
CA TRP A 290 -12.28 -7.77 15.23
C TRP A 290 -13.53 -8.23 14.48
N VAL A 291 -14.70 -7.80 14.95
CA VAL A 291 -15.98 -8.18 14.36
C VAL A 291 -16.85 -6.95 14.10
N ALA A 292 -17.65 -7.01 13.04
CA ALA A 292 -18.66 -6.01 12.73
C ALA A 292 -19.91 -6.66 12.14
N ASP A 293 -21.08 -6.26 12.63
CA ASP A 293 -22.37 -6.67 12.09
C ASP A 293 -22.66 -5.95 10.78
N VAL A 294 -23.09 -6.70 9.77
CA VAL A 294 -23.49 -6.20 8.46
C VAL A 294 -24.90 -6.67 8.18
N ARG A 295 -25.80 -5.70 8.00
CA ARG A 295 -27.18 -5.93 7.60
C ARG A 295 -27.52 -5.12 6.36
N ASN A 296 -27.80 -5.80 5.26
CA ASN A 296 -28.30 -5.19 4.03
C ASN A 296 -29.75 -5.64 3.78
N PRO A 297 -30.75 -4.80 4.09
CA PRO A 297 -32.15 -5.17 3.91
C PRO A 297 -32.58 -5.30 2.44
N SER A 298 -31.85 -4.70 1.49
CA SER A 298 -32.17 -4.77 0.06
C SER A 298 -31.93 -6.17 -0.50
N THR A 299 -30.98 -6.90 0.09
CA THR A 299 -30.53 -8.21 -0.35
C THR A 299 -30.73 -9.33 0.68
N ASP A 300 -31.31 -8.99 1.84
CA ASP A 300 -31.48 -9.87 3.01
C ASP A 300 -30.16 -10.47 3.53
N ASP A 301 -29.06 -9.72 3.36
CA ASP A 301 -27.79 -10.11 3.98
C ASP A 301 -27.81 -9.72 5.46
N ASP A 302 -27.48 -10.67 6.34
CA ASP A 302 -27.42 -10.48 7.79
C ASP A 302 -26.33 -11.40 8.36
N PHE A 303 -25.14 -10.84 8.55
CA PHE A 303 -23.97 -11.60 8.97
C PHE A 303 -22.98 -10.76 9.78
N VAL A 304 -22.12 -11.46 10.50
CA VAL A 304 -20.96 -10.91 11.19
C VAL A 304 -19.74 -11.05 10.29
N LEU A 305 -19.10 -9.93 9.95
CA LEU A 305 -17.78 -9.89 9.36
C LEU A 305 -16.73 -10.05 10.48
N MET A 306 -15.81 -10.99 10.31
CA MET A 306 -14.73 -11.25 11.26
C MET A 306 -13.36 -11.06 10.59
N LEU A 307 -12.46 -10.35 11.27
CA LEU A 307 -11.04 -10.23 10.92
C LEU A 307 -10.19 -10.83 12.05
N LYS A 308 -9.47 -11.91 11.76
CA LYS A 308 -8.50 -12.47 12.70
C LYS A 308 -7.21 -11.67 12.64
N GLU A 309 -6.66 -11.36 13.81
CA GLU A 309 -5.46 -10.55 13.95
C GLU A 309 -4.32 -11.34 14.58
N LEU A 310 -3.09 -11.05 14.16
CA LEU A 310 -1.89 -11.58 14.79
C LEU A 310 -0.96 -10.44 15.16
N GLU A 311 -0.09 -10.71 16.13
CA GLU A 311 1.00 -9.80 16.50
C GLU A 311 2.23 -10.09 15.64
N MET A 312 2.74 -9.04 14.99
CA MET A 312 3.96 -9.05 14.21
C MET A 312 5.18 -8.94 15.15
N PRO A 313 6.40 -9.31 14.72
CA PRO A 313 7.61 -9.23 15.55
C PRO A 313 7.95 -7.81 16.07
N ASP A 314 7.46 -6.78 15.40
CA ASP A 314 7.61 -5.37 15.79
C ASP A 314 6.56 -4.91 16.84
N GLY A 315 5.71 -5.82 17.31
CA GLY A 315 4.63 -5.55 18.27
C GLY A 315 3.37 -4.96 17.63
N THR A 316 3.35 -4.73 16.31
CA THR A 316 2.14 -4.27 15.62
C THR A 316 1.14 -5.40 15.44
N ARG A 317 -0.15 -5.06 15.36
CA ARG A 317 -1.20 -6.04 15.06
C ARG A 317 -1.63 -5.96 13.63
N ARG A 318 -1.82 -7.11 13.00
CA ARG A 318 -2.18 -7.21 11.59
C ARG A 318 -3.31 -8.18 11.33
N PRO A 319 -4.35 -7.79 10.58
CA PRO A 319 -5.34 -8.74 10.09
C PRO A 319 -4.69 -9.70 9.10
N TYR A 320 -4.92 -11.01 9.25
CA TYR A 320 -4.32 -12.04 8.39
C TYR A 320 -5.35 -12.97 7.73
N SER A 321 -6.62 -12.89 8.15
CA SER A 321 -7.70 -13.74 7.66
C SER A 321 -9.04 -13.05 7.91
N MET A 322 -9.99 -13.23 6.99
CA MET A 322 -11.36 -12.74 7.13
C MET A 322 -12.37 -13.84 6.83
N GLY A 323 -13.52 -13.76 7.48
CA GLY A 323 -14.63 -14.69 7.26
C GLY A 323 -15.96 -14.08 7.64
N LEU A 324 -17.04 -14.74 7.19
CA LEU A 324 -18.41 -14.31 7.43
C LEU A 324 -19.14 -15.38 8.22
N THR A 325 -20.06 -14.97 9.10
CA THR A 325 -20.94 -15.89 9.84
C THR A 325 -22.35 -15.32 9.86
N GLY A 326 -23.33 -16.05 9.34
CA GLY A 326 -24.71 -15.59 9.19
C GLY A 326 -25.25 -15.78 7.77
N GLY A 327 -26.33 -15.10 7.42
CA GLY A 327 -26.96 -15.14 6.10
C GLY A 327 -26.22 -14.25 5.10
N HIS A 328 -25.53 -14.88 4.15
CA HIS A 328 -24.80 -14.19 3.07
C HIS A 328 -24.69 -15.09 1.82
N PRO A 329 -24.44 -14.54 0.62
CA PRO A 329 -24.18 -15.32 -0.58
C PRO A 329 -22.91 -16.16 -0.44
N ARG A 330 -22.99 -17.47 -0.74
CA ARG A 330 -21.87 -18.43 -0.59
C ARG A 330 -20.64 -18.09 -1.43
N THR A 331 -20.82 -17.39 -2.52
CA THR A 331 -19.74 -16.81 -3.34
C THR A 331 -18.86 -15.85 -2.55
N LEU A 332 -19.40 -15.10 -1.57
CA LEU A 332 -18.60 -14.19 -0.73
C LEU A 332 -17.56 -14.91 0.11
N ASP A 333 -17.74 -16.21 0.43
CA ASP A 333 -16.69 -17.02 1.06
C ASP A 333 -15.46 -17.14 0.14
N GLY A 334 -15.67 -17.22 -1.18
CA GLY A 334 -14.61 -17.19 -2.18
C GLY A 334 -13.83 -15.87 -2.18
N LEU A 335 -14.54 -14.74 -2.07
CA LEU A 335 -13.93 -13.43 -1.93
C LEU A 335 -13.14 -13.31 -0.62
N CYS A 336 -13.71 -13.76 0.50
CA CYS A 336 -13.03 -13.77 1.79
C CYS A 336 -11.76 -14.63 1.76
N LYS A 337 -11.80 -15.79 1.11
CA LYS A 337 -10.61 -16.61 0.86
C LYS A 337 -9.54 -15.85 0.06
N LEU A 338 -9.93 -15.11 -0.98
CA LEU A 338 -8.97 -14.30 -1.73
C LEU A 338 -8.34 -13.21 -0.85
N LEU A 339 -9.18 -12.39 -0.23
CA LEU A 339 -8.71 -11.28 0.59
C LEU A 339 -7.88 -11.76 1.79
N SER A 340 -8.21 -12.91 2.39
CA SER A 340 -7.41 -13.52 3.47
C SER A 340 -5.99 -13.89 3.04
N VAL A 341 -5.77 -14.26 1.77
CA VAL A 341 -4.41 -14.48 1.25
C VAL A 341 -3.74 -13.13 0.95
N ASP A 342 -4.50 -12.13 0.47
CA ASP A 342 -3.99 -10.77 0.22
C ASP A 342 -3.53 -10.08 1.51
N MET A 343 -4.25 -10.29 2.62
CA MET A 343 -3.90 -9.79 3.96
C MET A 343 -2.54 -10.33 4.46
N ARG A 344 -2.10 -11.48 3.92
CA ARG A 344 -0.85 -12.16 4.29
C ARG A 344 0.36 -11.76 3.47
N ILE A 345 0.19 -10.87 2.49
CA ILE A 345 1.32 -10.22 1.81
C ILE A 345 1.88 -9.16 2.74
N ILE A 346 3.21 -9.11 2.88
CA ILE A 346 3.90 -8.21 3.82
C ILE A 346 3.62 -6.72 3.55
N ASP A 347 3.49 -6.30 2.29
CA ASP A 347 3.15 -4.91 1.97
C ASP A 347 1.63 -4.66 2.04
N PRO A 348 1.15 -3.80 2.97
CA PRO A 348 -0.27 -3.46 3.08
C PRO A 348 -0.83 -2.74 1.84
N ALA A 349 0.01 -2.15 0.99
CA ALA A 349 -0.41 -1.54 -0.26
C ALA A 349 -1.18 -2.52 -1.16
N TRP A 350 -0.83 -3.81 -1.10
CA TRP A 350 -1.46 -4.85 -1.90
C TRP A 350 -2.93 -5.05 -1.52
N ILE A 351 -3.21 -5.33 -0.25
CA ILE A 351 -4.58 -5.50 0.23
C ILE A 351 -5.37 -4.18 0.10
N GLY A 352 -4.74 -3.04 0.41
CA GLY A 352 -5.36 -1.73 0.24
C GLY A 352 -5.82 -1.49 -1.20
N MET A 353 -4.98 -1.79 -2.20
CA MET A 353 -5.34 -1.67 -3.61
C MET A 353 -6.56 -2.54 -3.98
N LYS A 354 -6.63 -3.78 -3.47
CA LYS A 354 -7.77 -4.67 -3.72
C LYS A 354 -9.05 -4.10 -3.11
N LEU A 355 -9.00 -3.67 -1.86
CA LEU A 355 -10.15 -3.10 -1.15
C LEU A 355 -10.66 -1.82 -1.82
N ARG A 356 -9.77 -0.91 -2.22
CA ARG A 356 -10.16 0.32 -2.94
C ARG A 356 -10.90 0.03 -4.25
N LYS A 357 -10.53 -1.03 -4.98
CA LYS A 357 -11.25 -1.45 -6.20
C LYS A 357 -12.64 -2.01 -5.91
N LEU A 358 -12.92 -2.45 -4.69
CA LEU A 358 -14.22 -2.97 -4.25
C LEU A 358 -15.15 -1.87 -3.69
N LEU A 359 -14.64 -0.71 -3.28
CA LEU A 359 -15.45 0.40 -2.73
C LEU A 359 -16.58 0.87 -3.66
N ASN A 360 -16.35 0.82 -4.97
CA ASN A 360 -17.34 1.21 -5.98
C ASN A 360 -17.98 0.00 -6.69
N TYR A 361 -17.86 -1.20 -6.10
CA TYR A 361 -18.53 -2.37 -6.65
C TYR A 361 -20.03 -2.28 -6.38
N ALA A 362 -20.83 -2.25 -7.44
CA ALA A 362 -22.28 -2.20 -7.37
C ALA A 362 -22.87 -3.57 -7.70
N GLU A 363 -23.90 -3.95 -6.96
CA GLU A 363 -24.71 -5.12 -7.27
C GLU A 363 -26.12 -4.67 -7.69
N PRO A 364 -26.78 -5.38 -8.62
CA PRO A 364 -28.17 -5.07 -8.97
C PRO A 364 -29.07 -5.11 -7.73
N ARG A 365 -29.65 -3.95 -7.38
CA ARG A 365 -30.48 -3.76 -6.16
C ARG A 365 -29.74 -4.11 -4.85
N GLY A 366 -28.41 -3.99 -4.85
CA GLY A 366 -27.58 -4.24 -3.68
C GLY A 366 -27.30 -3.00 -2.83
N ASP A 367 -27.70 -1.82 -3.28
CA ASP A 367 -27.43 -0.58 -2.58
C ASP A 367 -28.25 -0.44 -1.29
N PHE A 368 -27.64 0.15 -0.26
CA PHE A 368 -28.26 0.31 1.05
C PHE A 368 -27.59 1.41 1.88
N LEU A 369 -28.33 1.92 2.87
CA LEU A 369 -27.81 2.86 3.85
C LEU A 369 -27.14 2.12 5.02
N ALA A 370 -25.91 2.51 5.33
CA ALA A 370 -25.17 2.01 6.49
C ALA A 370 -24.40 3.14 7.18
N ARG A 371 -23.92 2.89 8.40
CA ARG A 371 -23.11 3.87 9.14
C ARG A 371 -21.75 4.01 8.47
N VAL A 372 -21.26 5.24 8.35
CA VAL A 372 -19.87 5.49 7.95
C VAL A 372 -18.97 5.04 9.10
N PRO A 373 -18.04 4.09 8.88
CA PRO A 373 -17.16 3.64 9.95
C PRO A 373 -16.40 4.81 10.60
N GLY A 374 -16.27 4.79 11.92
CA GLY A 374 -15.70 5.90 12.70
C GLY A 374 -16.60 7.12 12.85
N SER A 375 -17.85 7.09 12.37
CA SER A 375 -18.80 8.21 12.43
C SER A 375 -20.22 7.76 12.82
N GLU A 376 -21.00 8.69 13.38
CA GLU A 376 -22.44 8.51 13.57
C GLU A 376 -23.25 8.84 12.29
N LYS A 377 -22.58 9.28 11.22
CA LYS A 377 -23.24 9.60 9.94
C LYS A 377 -23.63 8.32 9.21
N MET A 378 -24.72 8.41 8.44
CA MET A 378 -25.15 7.37 7.50
C MET A 378 -24.73 7.75 6.08
N ALA A 379 -24.36 6.77 5.27
CA ALA A 379 -24.08 6.93 3.84
C ALA A 379 -24.70 5.78 3.05
N SER A 380 -24.95 6.03 1.76
CA SER A 380 -25.38 4.98 0.82
C SER A 380 -24.16 4.26 0.28
N TYR A 381 -24.17 2.93 0.34
CA TYR A 381 -23.15 2.07 -0.23
C TYR A 381 -23.72 1.28 -1.41
N PRO A 382 -22.96 1.08 -2.50
CA PRO A 382 -23.47 0.48 -3.73
C PRO A 382 -23.70 -1.04 -3.66
N SER A 383 -23.15 -1.70 -2.65
CA SER A 383 -23.34 -3.13 -2.39
C SER A 383 -22.85 -3.53 -0.99
N THR A 384 -23.24 -4.73 -0.55
CA THR A 384 -22.70 -5.38 0.65
C THR A 384 -21.18 -5.52 0.58
N VAL A 385 -20.63 -5.88 -0.59
CA VAL A 385 -19.17 -6.04 -0.79
C VAL A 385 -18.44 -4.70 -0.65
N ALA A 386 -19.01 -3.61 -1.17
CA ALA A 386 -18.43 -2.28 -1.03
C ALA A 386 -18.38 -1.83 0.44
N TYR A 387 -19.45 -2.09 1.19
CA TYR A 387 -19.48 -1.79 2.62
C TYR A 387 -18.51 -2.67 3.43
N MET A 388 -18.40 -3.96 3.10
CA MET A 388 -17.37 -4.83 3.67
C MET A 388 -15.96 -4.27 3.42
N ALA A 389 -15.67 -3.82 2.20
CA ALA A 389 -14.37 -3.23 1.88
C ALA A 389 -14.10 -1.96 2.72
N GLN A 390 -15.10 -1.10 2.91
CA GLN A 390 -14.99 0.08 3.77
C GLN A 390 -14.71 -0.29 5.23
N LEU A 391 -15.41 -1.30 5.76
CA LEU A 391 -15.20 -1.79 7.13
C LEU A 391 -13.79 -2.35 7.33
N VAL A 392 -13.29 -3.13 6.36
CA VAL A 392 -11.92 -3.65 6.41
C VAL A 392 -10.91 -2.52 6.33
N ILE A 393 -11.07 -1.55 5.43
CA ILE A 393 -10.20 -0.36 5.36
C ILE A 393 -10.19 0.37 6.69
N HIS A 394 -11.36 0.64 7.27
CA HIS A 394 -11.47 1.32 8.55
C HIS A 394 -10.74 0.54 9.66
N ARG A 395 -10.87 -0.79 9.71
CA ARG A 395 -10.13 -1.58 10.71
C ARG A 395 -8.61 -1.49 10.49
N TYR A 396 -8.14 -1.51 9.25
CA TYR A 396 -6.74 -1.28 8.95
C TYR A 396 -6.28 0.14 9.35
N ALA A 397 -7.15 1.14 9.25
CA ALA A 397 -6.89 2.50 9.69
C ALA A 397 -6.80 2.63 11.22
N MET A 398 -7.70 1.97 11.95
CA MET A 398 -7.62 1.88 13.42
C MET A 398 -6.30 1.25 13.91
N LEU A 399 -5.70 0.39 13.10
CA LEU A 399 -4.41 -0.26 13.40
C LEU A 399 -3.20 0.55 12.91
N GLY A 400 -3.40 1.70 12.25
CA GLY A 400 -2.34 2.54 11.70
C GLY A 400 -1.61 1.93 10.49
N ILE A 401 -2.24 0.96 9.81
CA ILE A 401 -1.63 0.25 8.66
C ILE A 401 -2.00 0.93 7.35
N LEU A 402 -3.28 1.28 7.19
CA LEU A 402 -3.80 2.08 6.07
C LEU A 402 -4.34 3.42 6.62
N ASP A 403 -4.60 4.40 5.77
CA ASP A 403 -5.49 5.52 6.08
C ASP A 403 -6.96 5.16 5.79
N GLU A 404 -7.89 6.08 6.07
CA GLU A 404 -9.33 5.89 5.84
C GLU A 404 -9.68 5.82 4.34
N GLU A 405 -8.78 6.28 3.47
CA GLU A 405 -8.85 6.13 2.01
C GLU A 405 -8.30 4.77 1.53
N GLY A 406 -7.76 3.96 2.44
CA GLY A 406 -7.21 2.62 2.18
C GLY A 406 -5.82 2.64 1.57
N MET A 407 -5.07 3.73 1.67
CA MET A 407 -3.67 3.86 1.25
C MET A 407 -2.73 3.47 2.40
N PRO A 408 -1.58 2.84 2.12
CA PRO A 408 -0.65 2.43 3.17
C PRO A 408 -0.03 3.64 3.89
N VAL A 409 -0.02 3.62 5.22
CA VAL A 409 0.66 4.63 6.05
C VAL A 409 2.18 4.55 5.85
N ILE A 410 2.72 3.32 5.78
CA ILE A 410 4.12 3.04 5.48
C ILE A 410 4.21 2.34 4.12
N LYS A 411 4.86 2.97 3.14
CA LYS A 411 4.99 2.41 1.78
C LYS A 411 6.14 1.40 1.72
N MET A 412 5.86 0.14 1.35
CA MET A 412 6.88 -0.91 1.21
C MET A 412 7.25 -1.28 -0.25
N GLY A 413 6.53 -0.78 -1.26
CA GLY A 413 7.00 -0.75 -2.66
C GLY A 413 6.44 -1.81 -3.63
N VAL A 414 5.41 -2.56 -3.25
CA VAL A 414 4.82 -3.63 -4.08
C VAL A 414 3.88 -3.10 -5.17
N VAL A 415 3.19 -2.00 -4.86
CA VAL A 415 2.24 -1.36 -5.78
C VAL A 415 2.82 0.00 -6.19
N THR A 416 3.38 0.07 -7.41
CA THR A 416 3.69 1.36 -8.03
C THR A 416 2.40 1.99 -8.52
N GLU A 417 2.10 3.22 -8.09
CA GLU A 417 0.90 3.96 -8.51
C GLU A 417 0.83 4.16 -10.05
N ASP A 418 -0.40 4.24 -10.57
CA ASP A 418 -0.73 4.49 -11.98
C ASP A 418 -0.11 5.81 -12.47
N PRO A 419 0.50 5.89 -13.68
CA PRO A 419 1.01 7.15 -14.19
C PRO A 419 -0.14 8.02 -14.71
N LYS A 420 -0.78 8.78 -13.81
CA LYS A 420 -1.29 10.17 -14.01
C LYS A 420 -2.06 10.70 -12.79
N HIS A 421 -1.32 10.98 -11.72
CA HIS A 421 -1.34 12.27 -11.04
C HIS A 421 0.02 12.38 -10.37
N HIS A 422 0.83 13.36 -10.77
CA HIS A 422 2.17 13.51 -10.23
C HIS A 422 2.10 13.94 -8.76
N THR A 423 2.19 12.97 -7.85
CA THR A 423 2.72 13.18 -6.51
C THR A 423 4.15 12.65 -6.51
N ALA A 424 5.06 13.51 -6.06
CA ALA A 424 6.48 13.22 -6.07
C ALA A 424 6.83 11.99 -5.21
N ARG A 425 7.99 11.36 -5.48
CA ARG A 425 8.59 10.36 -4.57
C ARG A 425 8.52 10.89 -3.13
N PRO A 426 8.11 10.09 -2.12
CA PRO A 426 8.44 10.45 -0.74
C PRO A 426 9.96 10.51 -0.67
N ALA A 427 10.47 11.71 -0.47
CA ALA A 427 11.82 11.88 -0.02
C ALA A 427 11.92 11.26 1.38
N PRO A 428 13.08 10.73 1.79
CA PRO A 428 13.27 10.42 3.19
C PRO A 428 12.90 11.66 4.02
N VAL A 429 12.10 11.46 5.07
CA VAL A 429 11.79 12.52 6.02
C VAL A 429 13.12 12.99 6.58
N ILE A 430 13.45 14.25 6.33
CA ILE A 430 14.69 14.86 6.82
C ILE A 430 14.44 15.15 8.29
N HIS A 431 14.89 14.19 9.07
CA HIS A 431 14.95 14.23 10.50
C HIS A 431 16.15 15.09 10.94
N GLY A 432 15.95 16.01 11.88
CA GLY A 432 17.05 16.66 12.59
C GLY A 432 17.90 15.63 13.34
N LYS A 433 19.04 16.02 13.92
CA LYS A 433 19.83 15.09 14.76
C LYS A 433 18.98 14.59 15.94
N LEU A 434 19.33 13.44 16.50
CA LEU A 434 18.64 12.89 17.66
C LEU A 434 18.80 13.84 18.86
N CYS A 435 17.68 14.31 19.41
CA CYS A 435 17.70 15.04 20.66
C CYS A 435 17.91 14.09 21.83
N ARG A 436 18.96 14.31 22.63
CA ARG A 436 19.27 13.49 23.81
C ARG A 436 18.28 13.64 24.96
N GLU A 437 17.43 14.67 24.94
CA GLU A 437 16.42 14.90 25.98
C GLU A 437 15.08 14.24 25.67
N CYS A 438 14.53 14.45 24.47
CA CYS A 438 13.18 13.98 24.12
C CYS A 438 13.16 12.77 23.17
N GLY A 439 14.33 12.33 22.67
CA GLY A 439 14.42 11.19 21.75
C GLY A 439 13.87 11.46 20.35
N ASN A 440 13.34 12.65 20.07
CA ASN A 440 12.89 13.03 18.73
C ASN A 440 14.07 13.45 17.85
N MET A 441 13.98 13.13 16.57
CA MET A 441 14.95 13.53 15.56
C MET A 441 14.67 14.95 15.05
N ALA A 442 14.89 15.92 15.93
CA ALA A 442 14.47 17.31 15.77
C ALA A 442 15.55 18.32 16.20
N LEU A 443 16.80 17.87 16.39
CA LEU A 443 17.93 18.71 16.81
C LEU A 443 18.56 19.41 15.59
N ILE A 444 18.60 20.73 15.61
CA ILE A 444 19.20 21.62 14.59
C ILE A 444 20.24 22.53 15.24
N ARG A 445 21.08 23.24 14.46
CA ARG A 445 21.97 24.28 15.03
C ARG A 445 21.30 25.64 14.92
N LYS A 446 21.15 26.33 16.05
CA LYS A 446 20.56 27.66 16.18
C LYS A 446 21.47 28.53 17.03
N ASP A 447 21.91 29.67 16.50
CA ASP A 447 22.78 30.63 17.19
C ASP A 447 24.10 30.02 17.73
N GLY A 448 24.68 29.05 17.01
CA GLY A 448 25.90 28.35 17.42
C GLY A 448 25.67 27.20 18.42
N CYS A 449 24.44 26.98 18.88
CA CYS A 449 24.08 25.90 19.80
C CYS A 449 23.20 24.85 19.14
N ASP A 450 23.31 23.61 19.58
CA ASP A 450 22.33 22.59 19.25
C ASP A 450 20.97 22.94 19.89
N PHE A 451 19.87 22.89 19.14
CA PHE A 451 18.53 23.26 19.57
C PHE A 451 17.50 22.27 19.05
N CYS A 452 16.65 21.74 19.92
CA CYS A 452 15.59 20.80 19.54
C CYS A 452 14.29 21.52 19.22
N THR A 453 13.80 21.40 17.98
CA THR A 453 12.53 21.99 17.55
C THR A 453 11.31 21.30 18.15
N ALA A 454 11.45 20.07 18.66
CA ALA A 454 10.34 19.30 19.23
C ALA A 454 10.09 19.60 20.73
N CYS A 455 11.13 19.83 21.53
CA CYS A 455 10.99 20.06 22.98
C CYS A 455 11.62 21.35 23.49
N GLY A 456 12.33 22.11 22.63
CA GLY A 456 13.01 23.34 23.00
C GLY A 456 14.35 23.16 23.73
N ALA A 457 14.87 21.93 23.83
CA ALA A 457 16.16 21.65 24.47
C ALA A 457 17.31 22.40 23.80
N ILE A 458 18.22 22.98 24.59
CA ILE A 458 19.45 23.64 24.12
C ILE A 458 20.64 22.78 24.53
N GLY A 459 21.35 22.23 23.55
CA GLY A 459 22.54 21.40 23.71
C GLY A 459 23.85 22.20 23.61
N SER A 460 24.89 21.51 23.15
CA SER A 460 26.25 22.05 23.02
C SER A 460 26.31 23.33 22.19
N CYS A 461 26.85 24.40 22.78
CA CYS A 461 27.17 25.64 22.09
C CYS A 461 28.64 25.63 21.68
N GLY A 462 28.92 25.92 20.41
CA GLY A 462 30.27 25.96 19.86
C GLY A 462 30.40 26.88 18.67
#